data_AF-A0A3C0BLC6-F1
#
_entry.id   AF-A0A3C0BLC6-F1
#
_cell.length_a   1.000
_cell.length_b   1.000
_cell.length_c   1.000
_cell.angle_alpha   90.00
_cell.angle_beta   90.00
_cell.angle_gamma   90.00
#
_symmetry.space_group_name_H-M   'P 1'
#
loop_
_entity.id
_entity.type
_entity.pdbx_description
1 polymer ?
#
loop_
_entity_poly.entity_id
_entity_poly.type
_entity_poly.pdbx_seq_one_letter_code
_entity_poly.pdbx_strand_id
1 'polypeptide(L)'
;ILAQLLKNPDVANPGYPEEEWNEAKIEFKYKYYIEKQDKRVEKMHRMENTRIPDSFDYSSVVSLSAESRTKLEKIRPLTLGQASRISGIRVSDIMLLMVYLK
;
A
#
# COMPACT_ATOMS: atom_id res chain seq x y z
N ILE A 1 21.15 -20.30 -2.74
CA ILE A 1 20.87 -20.35 -1.28
C ILE A 1 19.43 -19.92 -0.96
N LEU A 2 19.00 -18.68 -1.27
CA LEU A 2 17.65 -18.17 -0.96
C LEU A 2 16.49 -19.07 -1.41
N ALA A 3 16.56 -19.64 -2.62
CA ALA A 3 15.50 -20.53 -3.15
C ALA A 3 15.30 -21.81 -2.30
N GLN A 4 16.35 -22.26 -1.60
CA GLN A 4 16.24 -23.39 -0.66
C GLN A 4 15.53 -22.94 0.62
N LEU A 5 15.89 -21.79 1.18
CA LEU A 5 15.25 -21.21 2.38
C LEU A 5 13.76 -20.90 2.14
N LEU A 6 13.39 -20.50 0.91
CA LEU A 6 11.98 -20.30 0.53
C LEU A 6 11.17 -21.60 0.51
N LYS A 7 11.80 -22.75 0.22
CA LYS A 7 11.15 -24.06 0.21
C LYS A 7 11.13 -24.70 1.60
N ASN A 8 12.21 -24.52 2.36
CA ASN A 8 12.36 -25.01 3.72
C ASN A 8 13.19 -24.00 4.54
N PRO A 9 12.56 -23.13 5.34
CA PRO A 9 13.25 -22.12 6.14
C PRO A 9 14.19 -22.67 7.21
N ASP A 10 13.93 -23.90 7.66
CA ASP A 10 14.66 -24.56 8.75
C ASP A 10 15.77 -25.49 8.24
N VAL A 11 16.06 -25.47 6.93
CA VAL A 11 17.12 -26.30 6.35
C VAL A 11 18.49 -25.93 6.91
N ALA A 12 19.27 -26.92 7.35
CA ALA A 12 20.64 -26.70 7.81
C ALA A 12 21.55 -26.33 6.62
N ASN A 13 22.67 -25.64 6.90
CA ASN A 13 23.65 -25.27 5.87
C ASN A 13 24.18 -26.53 5.15
N PRO A 14 23.90 -26.75 3.85
CA PRO A 14 24.30 -27.94 3.12
C PRO A 14 25.78 -27.91 2.66
N GLY A 15 26.58 -26.94 3.14
CA GLY A 15 28.01 -26.80 2.82
C GLY A 15 28.37 -25.51 2.09
N TYR A 16 27.51 -24.49 2.11
CA TYR A 16 27.86 -23.15 1.61
C TYR A 16 28.81 -22.43 2.59
N PRO A 17 29.62 -21.48 2.10
CA PRO A 17 30.36 -20.58 2.98
C PRO A 17 29.44 -19.92 4.01
N GLU A 18 29.89 -19.85 5.27
CA GLU A 18 29.08 -19.33 6.38
C GLU A 18 28.60 -17.89 6.14
N GLU A 19 29.41 -17.06 5.50
CA GLU A 19 29.04 -15.70 5.15
C GLU A 19 27.86 -15.65 4.18
N GLU A 20 27.96 -16.36 3.05
CA GLU A 20 26.89 -16.46 2.04
C GLU A 20 25.61 -17.08 2.62
N TRP A 21 25.75 -18.06 3.50
CA TRP A 21 24.63 -18.71 4.18
C TRP A 21 23.88 -17.73 5.12
N ASN A 22 24.63 -16.95 5.89
CA ASN A 22 24.05 -15.97 6.82
C ASN A 22 23.43 -14.78 6.07
N GLU A 23 24.04 -14.30 4.99
CA GLU A 23 23.46 -13.25 4.15
C GLU A 23 22.12 -13.70 3.56
N ALA A 24 22.06 -14.91 2.99
CA ALA A 24 20.82 -15.45 2.43
C ALA A 24 19.72 -15.63 3.49
N LYS A 25 20.06 -15.96 4.74
CA LYS A 25 19.10 -16.01 5.86
C LYS A 25 18.57 -14.63 6.22
N ILE A 26 19.43 -13.62 6.22
CA ILE A 26 19.03 -12.23 6.45
C ILE A 26 18.07 -11.79 5.34
N GLU A 27 18.45 -12.03 4.08
CA GLU A 27 17.61 -11.72 2.93
C GLU A 27 16.24 -12.42 3.02
N PHE A 28 16.22 -13.73 3.31
CA PHE A 28 14.98 -14.48 3.52
C PHE A 28 14.10 -13.87 4.61
N LYS A 29 14.68 -13.55 5.77
CA LYS A 29 13.96 -12.98 6.92
C LYS A 29 13.28 -11.65 6.56
N TYR A 30 13.94 -10.81 5.75
CA TYR A 30 13.44 -9.49 5.42
C TYR A 30 12.65 -9.40 4.13
N LYS A 31 12.74 -10.40 3.23
CA LYS A 31 12.08 -10.42 1.93
C LYS A 31 10.60 -10.04 1.98
N TYR A 32 9.83 -10.69 2.86
CA TYR A 32 8.39 -10.39 2.99
C TYR A 32 8.11 -8.95 3.44
N TYR A 33 8.96 -8.40 4.32
CA TYR A 33 8.80 -7.04 4.80
C TYR A 33 9.12 -6.03 3.70
N ILE A 34 10.19 -6.26 2.95
CA ILE A 34 10.59 -5.44 1.80
C ILE A 34 9.48 -5.45 0.75
N GLU A 35 9.02 -6.64 0.33
CA GLU A 35 7.93 -6.76 -0.65
C GLU A 35 6.64 -6.05 -0.19
N LYS A 36 6.33 -6.10 1.11
CA LYS A 36 5.18 -5.40 1.69
C LYS A 36 5.36 -3.88 1.67
N GLN A 37 6.57 -3.39 1.91
CA GLN A 37 6.87 -1.95 1.83
C GLN A 37 6.84 -1.47 0.38
N ASP A 38 7.39 -2.22 -0.56
CA ASP A 38 7.39 -1.88 -1.98
C ASP A 38 5.95 -1.75 -2.51
N LYS A 39 5.07 -2.69 -2.18
CA LYS A 39 3.63 -2.62 -2.52
C LYS A 39 2.94 -1.39 -1.91
N ARG A 40 3.37 -0.94 -0.73
CA ARG A 40 2.84 0.28 -0.10
C ARG A 40 3.31 1.53 -0.82
N VAL A 41 4.59 1.58 -1.18
CA VAL A 41 5.19 2.68 -1.95
C VAL A 41 4.51 2.80 -3.30
N GLU A 42 4.36 1.69 -4.03
CA GLU A 42 3.67 1.65 -5.32
C GLU A 42 2.22 2.17 -5.20
N LYS A 43 1.48 1.70 -4.20
CA LYS A 43 0.11 2.17 -3.93
C LYS A 43 0.07 3.66 -3.63
N MET A 44 1.01 4.17 -2.84
CA MET A 44 1.11 5.60 -2.52
C MET A 44 1.38 6.43 -3.77
N HIS A 45 2.32 6.02 -4.63
CA HIS A 45 2.57 6.67 -5.91
C HIS A 45 1.33 6.67 -6.80
N ARG A 46 0.63 5.54 -6.89
CA ARG A 46 -0.62 5.46 -7.66
C ARG A 46 -1.66 6.44 -7.12
N MET A 47 -1.81 6.55 -5.81
CA MET A 47 -2.76 7.48 -5.19
C MET A 47 -2.41 8.94 -5.46
N GLU A 48 -1.13 9.30 -5.45
CA GLU A 48 -0.72 10.68 -5.77
C GLU A 48 -0.97 11.05 -7.22
N ASN A 49 -0.84 10.09 -8.13
CA ASN A 49 -1.10 10.32 -9.54
C ASN A 49 -2.57 10.20 -9.93
N THR A 50 -3.42 9.63 -9.06
CA THR A 50 -4.86 9.52 -9.33
C THR A 50 -5.55 10.84 -9.02
N ARG A 51 -5.88 11.59 -10.07
CA ARG A 51 -6.59 12.87 -9.99
C ARG A 51 -8.04 12.65 -9.61
N ILE A 52 -8.55 13.55 -8.77
CA ILE A 52 -9.98 13.68 -8.52
C ILE A 52 -10.46 14.90 -9.33
N PRO A 53 -11.40 14.74 -10.27
CA PRO A 53 -11.93 15.88 -11.01
C PRO A 53 -12.56 16.91 -10.08
N ASP A 54 -12.39 18.20 -10.39
CA ASP A 54 -13.04 19.27 -9.63
C ASP A 54 -14.57 19.18 -9.70
N SER A 55 -15.13 18.52 -10.71
CA SER A 55 -16.57 18.28 -10.82
C SER A 55 -17.04 16.99 -10.14
N PHE A 56 -16.15 16.23 -9.48
CA PHE A 56 -16.50 14.97 -8.85
C PHE A 56 -17.54 15.19 -7.75
N ASP A 57 -18.62 14.42 -7.82
CA ASP A 57 -19.71 14.44 -6.85
C ASP A 57 -19.51 13.30 -5.84
N TYR A 58 -19.03 13.60 -4.63
CA TYR A 58 -18.84 12.57 -3.62
C TYR A 58 -20.16 12.16 -2.94
N SER A 59 -21.27 12.87 -3.19
CA SER A 59 -22.59 12.44 -2.75
C SER A 59 -23.09 11.22 -3.52
N SER A 60 -22.66 11.07 -4.78
CA SER A 60 -22.95 9.89 -5.61
C SER A 60 -22.37 8.58 -5.05
N VAL A 61 -21.36 8.68 -4.17
CA VAL A 61 -20.72 7.52 -3.56
C VAL A 61 -21.43 7.15 -2.25
N VAL A 62 -22.43 6.28 -2.37
CA VAL A 62 -23.35 5.91 -1.28
C VAL A 62 -22.63 5.32 -0.07
N SER A 63 -21.57 4.54 -0.28
CA SER A 63 -20.82 3.87 0.79
C SER A 63 -19.73 4.73 1.45
N LEU A 64 -19.56 6.00 1.06
CA LEU A 64 -18.74 6.92 1.85
C LEU A 64 -19.40 7.21 3.19
N SER A 65 -18.59 7.19 4.25
CA SER A 65 -19.05 7.68 5.54
C SER A 65 -19.42 9.17 5.45
N ALA A 66 -20.42 9.58 6.23
CA ALA A 66 -20.86 10.98 6.28
C ALA A 66 -19.71 11.94 6.65
N GLU A 67 -18.83 11.52 7.57
CA GLU A 67 -17.65 12.30 7.96
C GLU A 67 -16.66 12.46 6.80
N SER A 68 -16.29 11.35 6.13
CA SER A 68 -15.35 11.43 5.00
C SER A 68 -15.95 12.26 3.86
N ARG A 69 -17.22 12.06 3.51
CA ARG A 69 -17.92 12.86 2.49
C ARG A 69 -17.86 14.35 2.83
N THR A 70 -18.25 14.73 4.05
CA THR A 70 -18.23 16.14 4.50
C THR A 70 -16.84 16.76 4.36
N LYS A 71 -15.79 16.02 4.75
CA LYS A 71 -14.41 16.49 4.67
C LYS A 71 -13.91 16.60 3.23
N LEU A 72 -14.22 15.63 2.38
CA LEU A 72 -13.88 15.63 0.96
C LEU A 72 -14.54 16.80 0.23
N GLU A 73 -15.81 17.09 0.54
CA GLU A 73 -16.56 18.18 -0.09
C GLU A 73 -16.03 19.54 0.32
N LYS A 74 -15.60 19.65 1.57
CA LYS A 74 -15.02 20.89 2.09
C LYS A 74 -13.61 21.15 1.56
N ILE A 75 -12.78 20.11 1.52
CA ILE A 75 -11.34 20.26 1.22
C ILE A 75 -11.06 20.16 -0.28
N ARG A 76 -11.86 19.40 -1.03
CA ARG A 76 -11.75 19.19 -2.48
C ARG A 76 -10.32 18.82 -2.90
N PRO A 77 -9.79 17.68 -2.40
CA PRO A 77 -8.44 17.26 -2.72
C PRO A 77 -8.29 16.97 -4.22
N LEU A 78 -7.17 17.40 -4.80
CA LEU A 78 -6.85 17.24 -6.23
C LEU A 78 -6.44 15.80 -6.58
N THR A 79 -5.98 15.03 -5.59
CA THR A 79 -5.51 13.65 -5.76
C THR A 79 -6.03 12.76 -4.65
N LEU A 80 -6.12 11.45 -4.93
CA LEU A 80 -6.42 10.46 -3.89
C LEU A 80 -5.36 10.42 -2.77
N GLY A 81 -4.10 10.71 -3.12
CA GLY A 81 -3.02 10.82 -2.14
C GLY A 81 -3.29 11.95 -1.15
N GLN A 82 -3.65 13.14 -1.66
CA GLN A 82 -4.05 14.27 -0.81
C GLN A 82 -5.27 13.92 0.05
N ALA A 83 -6.30 13.29 -0.53
CA ALA A 83 -7.48 12.86 0.20
C ALA A 83 -7.13 11.95 1.38
N SER A 84 -6.21 11.00 1.19
CA SER A 84 -5.80 10.04 2.22
C SER A 84 -5.08 10.64 3.43
N ARG A 85 -4.51 11.85 3.28
CA ARG A 85 -3.84 12.58 4.37
C ARG A 85 -4.79 13.46 5.18
N ILE A 86 -6.04 13.61 4.75
CA ILE A 86 -7.04 14.37 5.49
C ILE A 86 -7.38 13.62 6.78
N SER A 87 -7.15 14.27 7.91
CA SER A 87 -7.43 13.69 9.23
C SER A 87 -8.89 13.26 9.36
N GLY A 88 -9.11 12.03 9.81
CA GLY A 88 -10.41 11.41 10.02
C GLY A 88 -11.13 10.98 8.74
N ILE A 89 -10.46 10.94 7.58
CA ILE A 89 -10.96 10.14 6.46
C ILE A 89 -10.61 8.66 6.68
N ARG A 90 -11.57 7.78 6.45
CA ARG A 90 -11.38 6.33 6.61
C ARG A 90 -10.56 5.76 5.45
N VAL A 91 -9.67 4.82 5.76
CA VAL A 91 -8.88 4.11 4.74
C VAL A 91 -9.80 3.36 3.76
N SER A 92 -10.90 2.79 4.24
CA SER A 92 -11.92 2.12 3.40
C SER A 92 -12.51 3.04 2.34
N ASP A 93 -12.75 4.29 2.72
CA ASP A 93 -13.42 5.29 1.88
C ASP A 93 -12.46 5.77 0.77
N ILE A 94 -11.16 5.88 1.07
CA ILE A 94 -10.13 6.10 0.05
C ILE A 94 -10.03 4.91 -0.92
N MET A 95 -10.12 3.68 -0.43
CA MET A 95 -10.11 2.50 -1.31
C MET A 95 -11.32 2.48 -2.24
N LEU A 96 -12.48 2.87 -1.73
CA LEU A 96 -13.69 3.00 -2.52
C LEU A 96 -13.52 4.04 -3.63
N LEU A 97 -13.02 5.24 -3.30
CA LEU A 97 -12.74 6.27 -4.30
C LEU A 97 -11.71 5.82 -5.33
N MET A 98 -10.69 5.03 -4.94
CA MET A 98 -9.74 4.43 -5.87
C MET A 98 -10.40 3.51 -6.91
N VAL A 99 -11.51 2.85 -6.56
CA VAL A 99 -12.29 2.04 -7.50
C VAL A 99 -13.20 2.91 -8.37
N TYR A 100 -13.81 3.95 -7.80
CA TYR A 100 -14.71 4.87 -8.51
C TYR A 100 -14.01 5.79 -9.52
N LEU A 101 -12.75 6.14 -9.27
CA LEU A 101 -11.95 7.03 -10.13
C LEU A 101 -11.09 6.28 -11.17
N LYS A 102 -11.30 4.97 -11.31
CA LYS A 102 -10.71 4.20 -12.42
C LYS A 102 -11.40 4.52 -13.74
#